data_AF-A0A1H4ETK6-F1
#
_entry.id   AF-A0A1H4ETK6-F1
#
_cell.length_a   1.000
_cell.length_b   1.000
_cell.length_c   1.000
_cell.angle_alpha   90.00
_cell.angle_beta   90.00
_cell.angle_gamma   90.00
#
_symmetry.space_group_name_H-M   'P 1'
#
loop_
_entity.id
_entity.type
_entity.pdbx_description
1 polymer ?
#
loop_
_entity_poly.entity_id
_entity_poly.type
_entity_poly.pdbx_seq_one_letter_code
_entity_poly.pdbx_strand_id
1 'polypeptide(L)' 'MKNAIEIRCIRENELGLLKDFLYEAIFIPEGVEPPSRDIVEKPELRVYTDGFGTKSGDNCLVAIHDGKKLGLSGRGS' A
#
# COMPACT_ATOMS: atom_id res chain seq x y z
N MET A 1 16.54 -10.11 -21.21
CA MET A 1 16.12 -10.57 -19.87
C MET A 1 14.64 -10.27 -19.74
N LYS A 2 13.80 -11.25 -19.35
CA LYS A 2 12.36 -11.02 -19.17
C LYS A 2 12.17 -10.18 -17.91
N ASN A 3 11.80 -8.92 -18.07
CA ASN A 3 11.26 -8.11 -16.97
C ASN A 3 9.87 -8.66 -16.64
N ALA A 4 9.82 -9.72 -15.82
CA ALA A 4 8.57 -10.31 -15.41
C ALA A 4 7.90 -9.38 -14.40
N ILE A 5 6.74 -8.84 -14.77
CA ILE A 5 5.84 -8.17 -13.84
C ILE A 5 4.84 -9.23 -13.41
N GLU A 6 4.87 -9.61 -12.14
CA GLU A 6 3.87 -10.51 -11.55
C GLU A 6 2.80 -9.65 -10.87
N ILE A 7 1.54 -9.82 -11.26
CA ILE A 7 0.40 -9.15 -10.61
C ILE A 7 -0.42 -10.22 -9.90
N ARG A 8 -0.64 -10.04 -8.60
CA ARG A 8 -1.48 -10.94 -7.79
C ARG A 8 -2.12 -10.22 -6.62
N CYS A 9 -3.09 -10.86 -5.97
CA CYS A 9 -3.62 -10.37 -4.71
C CYS A 9 -2.53 -10.35 -3.61
N ILE A 10 -2.63 -9.36 -2.71
CA ILE A 10 -1.83 -9.31 -1.49
C ILE A 10 -2.13 -10.53 -0.62
N ARG A 11 -1.12 -11.04 0.08
CA ARG A 11 -1.27 -12.13 1.05
C ARG A 11 -1.34 -11.57 2.47
N GLU A 12 -1.90 -12.32 3.40
CA GLU A 12 -2.02 -11.90 4.80
C GLU A 12 -0.66 -11.54 5.44
N ASN A 13 0.39 -12.31 5.13
CA ASN A 13 1.75 -12.04 5.60
C ASN A 13 2.42 -10.83 4.93
N GLU A 14 1.76 -10.24 3.93
CA GLU A 14 2.23 -9.05 3.19
C GLU A 14 1.43 -7.80 3.55
N LEU A 15 0.41 -7.88 4.43
CA LEU A 15 -0.39 -6.73 4.85
C LEU A 15 0.44 -5.62 5.50
N GLY A 16 1.61 -5.94 6.05
CA GLY A 16 2.57 -4.93 6.54
C GLY A 16 3.01 -3.93 5.45
N LEU A 17 3.01 -4.34 4.18
CA LEU A 17 3.36 -3.48 3.04
C LEU A 17 2.30 -2.41 2.75
N LEU A 18 1.07 -2.56 3.27
CA LEU A 18 0.02 -1.57 3.06
C LEU A 18 0.39 -0.20 3.65
N LYS A 19 1.14 -0.20 4.76
CA LYS A 19 1.66 1.04 5.35
C LYS A 19 2.67 1.73 4.44
N ASP A 20 3.56 0.95 3.83
CA ASP A 20 4.53 1.47 2.87
C ASP A 20 3.81 2.02 1.63
N PHE A 21 2.84 1.28 1.07
CA PHE A 21 2.07 1.75 -0.08
C PHE A 21 1.29 3.03 0.23
N LEU A 22 0.70 3.11 1.43
CA LEU A 22 -0.03 4.30 1.86
C LEU A 22 0.90 5.51 2.01
N TYR A 23 2.12 5.30 2.54
CA TYR A 23 3.11 6.36 2.66
C TYR A 23 3.59 6.86 1.28
N GLU A 24 3.91 5.93 0.37
CA GLU A 24 4.36 6.27 -0.99
C GLU A 24 3.25 6.94 -1.83
N ALA A 25 1.98 6.74 -1.48
CA ALA A 25 0.84 7.41 -2.10
C ALA A 25 0.61 8.86 -1.60
N ILE A 26 1.33 9.29 -0.56
CA ILE A 26 1.22 10.67 -0.05
C ILE A 26 1.83 11.61 -1.08
N PHE A 27 1.01 12.53 -1.59
CA PHE A 27 1.48 13.59 -2.46
C PHE A 27 2.30 14.62 -1.67
N ILE A 28 3.55 14.81 -2.08
CA ILE A 28 4.48 15.79 -1.48
C ILE A 28 4.70 16.89 -2.54
N PRO A 29 4.26 18.14 -2.28
CA PRO A 29 4.51 19.26 -3.18
C PRO A 29 6.00 19.56 -3.32
N GLU A 30 6.40 20.19 -4.43
CA GLU A 30 7.78 20.61 -4.66
C GLU A 30 8.24 21.60 -3.58
N GLY A 31 9.44 21.40 -3.04
CA GLY A 31 10.01 22.24 -1.98
C GLY A 31 9.47 21.95 -0.56
N VAL A 32 8.64 20.92 -0.39
CA VAL A 32 8.16 20.48 0.92
C VAL A 32 8.90 19.21 1.35
N GLU A 33 9.38 19.20 2.59
CA GLU A 33 10.02 18.00 3.17
C GLU A 33 8.97 16.89 3.38
N PRO A 34 9.31 15.63 3.04
CA PRO A 34 8.43 14.50 3.31
C PRO A 34 8.04 14.40 4.80
N PRO A 35 6.77 14.08 5.11
CA PRO A 35 6.36 13.87 6.50
C PRO A 35 7.04 12.61 7.09
N SER A 36 7.13 12.54 8.42
CA SER A 36 7.56 11.31 9.10
C SER A 36 6.66 10.13 8.69
N ARG A 37 7.24 8.93 8.61
CA ARG A 37 6.50 7.69 8.34
C ARG A 37 5.41 7.42 9.38
N ASP A 38 5.53 7.95 10.59
CA ASP A 38 4.49 7.83 11.63
C ASP A 38 3.15 8.45 11.22
N ILE A 39 3.12 9.25 10.15
CA ILE A 39 1.87 9.78 9.59
C ILE A 39 0.87 8.67 9.24
N VAL A 40 1.33 7.49 8.81
CA VAL A 40 0.46 6.36 8.46
C VAL A 40 -0.18 5.69 9.67
N GLU A 41 0.36 5.91 10.87
CA GLU A 41 -0.20 5.42 12.14
C GLU A 41 -1.32 6.33 12.67
N LYS A 42 -1.48 7.52 12.09
CA LYS A 42 -2.53 8.44 12.51
C LYS A 42 -3.91 7.86 12.23
N PRO A 43 -4.91 8.08 13.10
CA PRO A 43 -6.25 7.52 12.96
C PRO A 43 -6.87 7.72 11.57
N GLU A 44 -6.60 8.85 10.93
CA GLU A 44 -7.13 9.24 9.62
C GLU A 44 -6.59 8.36 8.48
N LEU A 45 -5.36 7.86 8.60
CA LEU A 45 -4.72 6.99 7.61
C LEU A 45 -4.81 5.51 8.00
N ARG A 46 -4.82 5.23 9.30
CA ARG A 46 -4.89 3.88 9.84
C ARG A 46 -6.17 3.13 9.46
N VAL A 47 -7.27 3.82 9.17
CA VAL A 47 -8.50 3.21 8.64
C VAL A 47 -8.33 2.46 7.31
N TYR A 48 -7.28 2.77 6.54
CA TYR A 48 -6.97 2.10 5.27
C TYR A 48 -6.18 0.81 5.44
N THR A 49 -5.52 0.62 6.59
CA THR A 49 -4.73 -0.58 6.89
C THR A 49 -5.39 -1.47 7.95
N ASP A 50 -6.12 -0.88 8.90
CA ASP A 50 -6.74 -1.61 10.00
C ASP A 50 -7.89 -2.50 9.52
N GLY A 51 -7.76 -3.79 9.84
CA GLY A 51 -8.71 -4.82 9.42
C GLY A 51 -8.75 -5.01 7.90
N PHE A 52 -7.69 -4.64 7.17
CA PHE A 52 -7.64 -4.88 5.73
C PHE A 52 -7.77 -6.38 5.42
N GLY A 53 -8.66 -6.71 4.49
CA GLY A 53 -8.98 -8.10 4.12
C GLY A 53 -10.08 -8.73 4.98
N THR A 54 -10.58 -8.02 6.00
CA THR A 54 -11.71 -8.50 6.84
C THR A 54 -13.07 -8.05 6.32
N LYS A 55 -13.12 -7.03 5.45
CA LYS A 55 -14.36 -6.54 4.85
C LYS A 55 -14.50 -7.01 3.40
N SER A 56 -15.72 -7.36 3.03
CA SER A 56 -16.07 -7.66 1.64
C SER A 56 -15.79 -6.41 0.78
N GLY A 57 -14.85 -6.51 -0.16
CA GLY A 57 -14.44 -5.38 -1.02
C GLY A 57 -13.03 -4.84 -0.75
N ASP A 58 -12.34 -5.32 0.29
CA ASP A 58 -10.91 -5.05 0.48
C ASP A 58 -10.10 -5.85 -0.55
N ASN A 59 -9.80 -5.24 -1.70
CA ASN A 59 -8.97 -5.86 -2.75
C ASN A 59 -7.67 -5.08 -2.88
N CYS A 60 -6.54 -5.74 -2.64
CA CYS A 60 -5.23 -5.17 -2.94
C CYS A 60 -4.50 -6.06 -3.93
N LEU A 61 -4.06 -5.44 -5.02
CA LEU A 61 -3.21 -6.05 -6.02
C LEU A 61 -1.78 -5.56 -5.79
N VAL A 62 -0.85 -6.50 -5.82
CA VAL A 62 0.59 -6.26 -5.73
C VAL A 62 1.20 -6.60 -7.08
N ALA A 63 1.85 -5.62 -7.69
CA ALA A 63 2.76 -5.79 -8.80
C ALA A 63 4.18 -6.00 -8.27
N ILE A 64 4.84 -7.07 -8.69
CA ILE A 64 6.23 -7.36 -8.35
C ILE A 64 7.06 -7.13 -9.61
N HIS A 65 8.03 -6.23 -9.52
CA HIS A 65 8.98 -5.95 -10.59
C HIS A 65 10.41 -6.02 -10.01
N ASP A 66 11.22 -6.93 -10.55
CA ASP A 66 12.63 -7.11 -10.15
C ASP A 66 12.81 -7.29 -8.62
N GLY A 67 11.90 -8.04 -7.99
CA GLY A 67 11.88 -8.25 -6.54
C GLY A 67 11.31 -7.09 -5.71
N LYS A 68 11.11 -5.90 -6.30
CA LYS A 68 10.42 -4.77 -5.66
C LYS A 68 8.90 -4.93 -5.79
N LYS A 69 8.19 -4.75 -4.67
CA LYS A 69 6.72 -4.84 -4.62
C LYS A 69 6.14 -3.44 -4.66
N LEU A 70 5.19 -3.21 -5.56
CA LEU A 70 4.39 -2.00 -5.69
C LEU A 70 2.94 -2.43 -5.63
N GLY A 71 2.17 -1.93 -4.66
CA GLY A 71 0.78 -2.34 -4.48
C GLY A 71 -0.19 -1.17 -4.62
N LEU A 72 -1.38 -1.49 -5.10
CA LEU A 72 -2.53 -0.60 -5.10
C LEU A 72 -3.63 -1.27 -4.26
N SER A 73 -4.03 -0.65 -3.15
CA SER A 73 -5.15 -1.11 -2.33
C SER A 73 -6.40 -0.31 -2.64
N GLY A 74 -7.47 -0.98 -3.06
CA GLY A 74 -8.80 -0.40 -3.18
C GLY A 74 -9.72 -0.97 -2.10
N ARG A 75 -10.27 -0.10 -1.26
CA ARG A 75 -11.37 -0.46 -0.38
C ARG A 75 -12.67 -0.01 -1.05
N GLY A 76 -13.45 -0.96 -1.56
CA GLY A 76 -14.82 -0.68 -1.99
C GLY A 76 -15.70 -0.45 -0.77
N SER A 77 -16.34 0.71 -0.71
CA SER A 77 -17.40 1.04 0.25
C SER A 77 -18.73 0.43 -0.13
#